data_AF-A0A1F5N264-F1
#
_entry.id   AF-A0A1F5N264-F1
#
_cell.length_a   1.000
_cell.length_b   1.000
_cell.length_c   1.000
_cell.angle_alpha   90.00
_cell.angle_beta   90.00
_cell.angle_gamma   90.00
#
_symmetry.space_group_name_H-M   'P 1'
#
loop_
_entity.id
_entity.type
_entity.pdbx_description
1 polymer ?
#
loop_
_entity_poly.entity_id
_entity_poly.type
_entity_poly.pdbx_seq_one_letter_code
_entity_poly.pdbx_strand_id
1 'polypeptide(L)'
;MELLIVIAIIGILAAVLWVTIQPLELLKRSRDAARMQDLSNLQQAINVAVAETTSPTLAEVICKDIVVLPCLGDTDDLNSTKADGSGWVKVDVSSSTSYSLSSLPVDPSHPTVIYNYKADATGWEINATLESTMYASKMANDGGGDIAKYEIGTNLGLIP
;
A
#
# COMPACT_ATOMS: atom_id res chain seq x y z
N MET A 1 -28.37 -22.15 -42.76
CA MET A 1 -28.84 -20.85 -42.24
C MET A 1 -28.67 -20.75 -40.73
N GLU A 2 -28.93 -21.80 -39.96
CA GLU A 2 -28.76 -21.80 -38.51
C GLU A 2 -27.33 -21.47 -38.06
N LEU A 3 -26.30 -22.09 -38.67
CA LEU A 3 -24.90 -21.84 -38.28
C LEU A 3 -24.43 -20.40 -38.57
N LEU A 4 -24.97 -19.76 -39.61
CA LEU A 4 -24.60 -18.39 -40.00
C LEU A 4 -25.13 -17.36 -38.99
N ILE A 5 -26.33 -17.58 -38.46
CA ILE A 5 -26.92 -16.71 -37.44
C ILE A 5 -26.12 -16.81 -36.14
N VAL A 6 -25.69 -18.02 -35.77
CA VAL A 6 -24.92 -18.26 -34.54
C VAL A 6 -23.55 -17.55 -34.59
N ILE A 7 -22.79 -17.68 -35.67
CA ILE A 7 -21.48 -17.02 -35.78
C ILE A 7 -21.61 -15.49 -35.82
N ALA A 8 -22.69 -14.96 -36.40
CA ALA A 8 -22.94 -13.53 -36.43
C ALA A 8 -23.21 -12.98 -35.02
N ILE A 9 -24.03 -13.69 -34.23
CA ILE A 9 -24.31 -13.30 -32.83
C ILE A 9 -23.05 -13.41 -31.97
N ILE A 10 -22.27 -14.49 -32.11
CA ILE A 10 -21.01 -14.65 -31.37
C ILE A 10 -20.03 -13.51 -31.72
N GLY A 11 -19.92 -13.13 -33.00
CA GLY A 11 -19.08 -12.01 -33.42
C GLY A 11 -19.48 -10.68 -32.80
N ILE A 12 -20.79 -10.39 -32.74
CA ILE A 12 -21.31 -9.17 -32.09
C ILE A 12 -21.01 -9.20 -30.58
N LEU A 13 -21.29 -10.32 -29.91
CA LEU A 13 -21.01 -10.45 -28.48
C LEU A 13 -19.52 -10.31 -28.16
N ALA A 14 -18.64 -10.89 -28.97
CA ALA A 14 -17.20 -10.77 -28.82
C ALA A 14 -16.70 -9.33 -29.02
N ALA A 15 -17.24 -8.59 -30.01
CA ALA A 15 -16.88 -7.20 -30.24
C ALA A 15 -17.29 -6.29 -29.06
N VAL A 16 -18.49 -6.51 -28.49
CA VAL A 16 -18.97 -5.79 -27.30
C VAL A 16 -18.10 -6.11 -26.08
N LEU A 17 -17.74 -7.39 -25.88
CA LEU A 17 -16.85 -7.81 -24.80
C LEU A 17 -15.46 -7.15 -24.92
N TRP A 18 -14.92 -7.06 -26.14
CA TRP A 18 -13.61 -6.47 -26.39
C TRP A 18 -13.56 -4.96 -26.08
N VAL A 19 -14.61 -4.22 -26.41
CA VAL A 19 -14.69 -2.77 -26.11
C VAL A 19 -14.83 -2.52 -24.61
N THR A 20 -15.48 -3.42 -23.88
CA THR A 20 -15.75 -3.26 -22.44
C THR A 20 -14.63 -3.79 -21.56
N ILE A 21 -13.88 -4.80 -21.99
CA ILE A 21 -12.74 -5.35 -21.25
C ILE A 21 -11.47 -4.60 -21.70
N GLN A 22 -11.02 -3.67 -20.89
CA GLN A 22 -9.66 -3.14 -20.98
C GLN A 22 -8.74 -4.07 -20.17
N PRO A 23 -8.01 -5.03 -20.79
CA PRO A 23 -7.22 -6.01 -20.04
C PRO A 23 -6.15 -5.36 -19.16
N LEU A 24 -5.63 -4.20 -19.59
CA LEU A 24 -4.68 -3.42 -18.81
C LEU A 24 -5.29 -2.87 -17.51
N GLU A 25 -6.56 -2.45 -17.53
CA GLU A 25 -7.24 -1.94 -16.35
C GLU A 25 -7.51 -3.06 -15.33
N LEU A 26 -7.80 -4.28 -15.79
CA LEU A 26 -7.95 -5.43 -14.91
C LEU A 26 -6.65 -5.76 -14.18
N LEU A 27 -5.50 -5.68 -14.86
CA LEU A 27 -4.19 -5.89 -14.24
C LEU A 27 -3.87 -4.82 -13.21
N LYS A 28 -4.17 -3.55 -13.49
CA LYS A 28 -4.03 -2.44 -12.54
C LYS A 28 -4.88 -2.67 -11.29
N ARG A 29 -6.15 -3.06 -11.45
CA ARG A 29 -7.05 -3.38 -10.32
C ARG A 29 -6.52 -4.51 -9.45
N SER A 30 -5.91 -5.53 -10.07
CA SER A 30 -5.28 -6.65 -9.35
C SER A 30 -4.10 -6.16 -8.50
N ARG A 31 -3.19 -5.36 -9.07
CA ARG A 31 -2.06 -4.78 -8.33
C ARG A 31 -2.53 -3.84 -7.21
N ASP A 32 -3.47 -2.96 -7.48
CA ASP A 32 -4.01 -2.05 -6.47
C ASP A 32 -4.72 -2.80 -5.33
N ALA A 33 -5.38 -3.92 -5.62
CA ALA A 33 -5.95 -4.78 -4.59
C ALA A 33 -4.86 -5.37 -3.67
N ALA A 34 -3.72 -5.78 -4.24
CA ALA A 34 -2.57 -6.20 -3.45
C ALA A 34 -2.01 -5.04 -2.62
N ARG A 35 -1.83 -3.85 -3.21
CA ARG A 35 -1.35 -2.65 -2.49
C ARG A 35 -2.23 -2.28 -1.31
N MET A 36 -3.55 -2.26 -1.49
CA MET A 36 -4.47 -1.97 -0.39
C MET A 36 -4.42 -3.03 0.72
N GLN A 37 -4.26 -4.30 0.35
CA GLN A 37 -4.10 -5.38 1.33
C GLN A 37 -2.80 -5.23 2.12
N ASP A 38 -1.70 -4.92 1.43
CA ASP A 38 -0.38 -4.64 2.02
C ASP A 38 -0.49 -3.50 3.04
N LEU A 39 -1.10 -2.38 2.64
CA LEU A 39 -1.30 -1.22 3.51
C LEU A 39 -2.23 -1.53 4.70
N SER A 40 -3.31 -2.28 4.48
CA SER A 40 -4.18 -2.72 5.58
C SER A 40 -3.43 -3.59 6.59
N ASN A 41 -2.57 -4.50 6.12
CA ASN A 41 -1.75 -5.36 6.97
C ASN A 41 -0.72 -4.54 7.75
N LEU A 42 -0.05 -3.58 7.10
CA LEU A 42 0.91 -2.68 7.73
C LEU A 42 0.25 -1.80 8.79
N GLN A 43 -0.91 -1.21 8.49
CA GLN A 43 -1.68 -0.42 9.45
C GLN A 43 -2.02 -1.24 10.70
N GLN A 44 -2.47 -2.48 10.53
CA GLN A 44 -2.78 -3.35 11.65
C GLN A 44 -1.52 -3.71 12.45
N ALA A 45 -0.43 -4.08 11.77
CA ALA A 45 0.82 -4.45 12.45
C ALA A 45 1.43 -3.28 13.23
N ILE A 46 1.47 -2.08 12.65
CA ILE A 46 2.00 -0.90 13.33
C ILE A 46 1.10 -0.53 14.52
N ASN A 47 -0.23 -0.60 14.37
CA ASN A 47 -1.14 -0.33 15.50
C ASN A 47 -0.93 -1.31 16.65
N VAL A 48 -0.71 -2.59 16.35
CA VAL A 48 -0.41 -3.61 17.37
C VAL A 48 0.97 -3.39 17.98
N ALA A 49 2.00 -3.10 17.19
CA ALA A 49 3.34 -2.79 17.69
C ALA A 49 3.34 -1.58 18.63
N VAL A 50 2.59 -0.52 18.30
CA VAL A 50 2.40 0.66 19.17
C VAL A 50 1.60 0.33 20.44
N ALA A 51 0.66 -0.61 20.38
CA ALA A 51 -0.13 -1.01 21.54
C ALA A 51 0.59 -1.97 22.51
N GLU A 52 1.49 -2.81 21.99
CA GLU A 52 2.22 -3.82 22.78
C GLU A 52 3.59 -3.35 23.28
N THR A 53 4.09 -2.21 22.77
CA THR A 53 5.40 -1.66 23.16
C THR A 53 5.46 -1.21 24.62
N THR A 54 6.66 -1.30 25.20
CA THR A 54 6.98 -0.75 26.53
C THR A 54 7.81 0.53 26.45
N SER A 55 8.08 1.03 25.24
CA SER A 55 8.83 2.27 25.03
C SER A 55 8.13 3.47 25.68
N PRO A 56 8.87 4.40 26.29
CA PRO A 56 8.28 5.55 26.98
C PRO A 56 7.69 6.59 26.02
N THR A 57 8.09 6.59 24.74
CA THR A 57 7.57 7.54 23.74
C THR A 57 7.11 6.85 22.46
N LEU A 58 6.14 7.46 21.78
CA LEU A 58 5.68 6.98 20.47
C LEU A 58 6.80 7.00 19.44
N ALA A 59 7.60 8.07 19.42
CA ALA A 59 8.69 8.29 18.48
C ALA A 59 9.72 7.14 18.47
N GLU A 60 10.06 6.57 19.63
CA GLU A 60 10.99 5.43 19.73
C GLU A 60 10.44 4.14 19.11
N VAL A 61 9.10 4.04 18.98
CA VAL A 61 8.42 2.88 18.40
C VAL A 61 8.27 3.04 16.91
N ILE A 62 7.81 4.22 16.47
CA ILE A 62 7.53 4.50 15.06
C ILE A 62 8.78 4.91 14.27
N CYS A 63 9.86 5.28 14.95
CA CYS A 63 11.18 5.54 14.35
C CYS A 63 12.26 4.74 15.10
N LYS A 64 12.11 3.41 15.14
CA LYS A 64 13.02 2.52 15.86
C LYS A 64 14.47 2.74 15.44
N ASP A 65 15.35 2.89 16.44
CA ASP A 65 16.80 3.11 16.31
C ASP A 65 17.20 4.36 15.50
N ILE A 66 16.26 5.28 15.23
CA ILE A 66 16.52 6.55 14.53
C ILE A 66 16.39 7.72 15.49
N VAL A 67 17.49 8.46 15.66
CA VAL A 67 17.58 9.59 16.61
C VAL A 67 17.15 10.93 15.96
N VAL A 68 17.07 11.00 14.63
CA VAL A 68 16.70 12.22 13.90
C VAL A 68 15.29 12.06 13.32
N LEU A 69 14.38 12.95 13.75
CA LEU A 69 13.03 13.04 13.22
C LEU A 69 12.92 14.14 12.14
N PRO A 70 12.07 13.97 11.12
CA PRO A 70 11.28 12.77 10.85
C PRO A 70 12.13 11.63 10.30
N CYS A 71 11.81 10.38 10.65
CA CYS A 71 12.41 9.23 9.99
C CYS A 71 11.70 8.94 8.66
N LEU A 72 12.47 8.46 7.69
CA LEU A 72 12.02 8.22 6.32
C LEU A 72 12.37 6.79 5.89
N GLY A 73 11.55 6.20 5.02
CA GLY A 73 11.89 4.97 4.33
C GLY A 73 11.03 4.76 3.08
N ASP A 74 11.54 3.98 2.15
CA ASP A 74 10.87 3.67 0.89
C ASP A 74 11.33 2.30 0.33
N THR A 75 10.64 1.82 -0.69
CA THR A 75 10.91 0.50 -1.30
C THR A 75 12.10 0.45 -2.26
N ASP A 76 12.93 1.50 -2.38
CA ASP A 76 14.14 1.48 -3.23
C ASP A 76 15.28 0.67 -2.60
N ASP A 77 15.19 0.38 -1.29
CA ASP A 77 16.25 -0.30 -0.56
C ASP A 77 16.25 -1.82 -0.86
N LEU A 78 17.40 -2.37 -1.26
CA LEU A 78 17.59 -3.81 -1.55
C LEU A 78 17.39 -4.72 -0.31
N ASN A 79 17.24 -4.12 0.88
CA ASN A 79 16.86 -4.78 2.14
C ASN A 79 15.39 -4.53 2.55
N SER A 80 14.54 -4.05 1.64
CA SER A 80 13.18 -3.54 1.92
C SER A 80 12.23 -4.54 2.58
N THR A 81 12.49 -5.84 2.55
CA THR A 81 11.60 -6.84 3.16
C THR A 81 11.77 -7.01 4.66
N LYS A 82 12.79 -6.40 5.29
CA LYS A 82 13.00 -6.56 6.74
C LYS A 82 11.90 -5.90 7.56
N ALA A 83 11.26 -6.68 8.42
CA ALA A 83 10.15 -6.24 9.26
C ALA A 83 10.54 -5.92 10.72
N ASP A 84 11.84 -5.85 11.02
CA ASP A 84 12.41 -5.64 12.36
C ASP A 84 12.63 -4.16 12.72
N GLY A 85 12.11 -3.24 11.90
CA GLY A 85 12.31 -1.79 11.99
C GLY A 85 13.55 -1.26 11.24
N SER A 86 14.41 -2.14 10.72
CA SER A 86 15.55 -1.75 9.87
C SER A 86 15.19 -1.61 8.38
N GLY A 87 14.01 -2.09 7.97
CA GLY A 87 13.49 -1.97 6.60
C GLY A 87 12.94 -0.59 6.26
N TRP A 88 12.07 -0.51 5.24
CA TRP A 88 11.49 0.77 4.82
C TRP A 88 10.42 1.30 5.79
N VAL A 89 9.75 0.40 6.52
CA VAL A 89 8.93 0.75 7.68
C VAL A 89 9.84 0.78 8.91
N LYS A 90 9.93 1.94 9.58
CA LYS A 90 10.81 2.16 10.73
C LYS A 90 10.21 1.70 12.07
N VAL A 91 9.35 0.69 12.00
CA VAL A 91 8.66 0.05 13.11
C VAL A 91 8.99 -1.43 13.09
N ASP A 92 9.30 -2.01 14.24
CA ASP A 92 9.40 -3.46 14.35
C ASP A 92 8.00 -4.07 14.39
N VAL A 93 7.58 -4.61 13.25
CA VAL A 93 6.28 -5.27 13.07
C VAL A 93 6.42 -6.80 13.06
N SER A 94 7.62 -7.31 13.31
CA SER A 94 7.94 -8.74 13.27
C SER A 94 7.79 -9.46 14.61
N SER A 95 7.83 -8.70 15.71
CA SER A 95 7.92 -9.26 17.08
C SER A 95 6.63 -9.16 17.90
N SER A 96 5.59 -8.50 17.39
CA SER A 96 4.29 -8.41 18.05
C SER A 96 3.61 -9.77 18.23
N THR A 97 2.91 -9.95 19.35
CA THR A 97 2.27 -11.21 19.75
C THR A 97 0.92 -11.40 19.06
N SER A 98 0.10 -10.34 19.00
CA SER A 98 -1.29 -10.44 18.51
C SER A 98 -1.41 -10.43 16.98
N TYR A 99 -0.48 -9.74 16.31
CA TYR A 99 -0.39 -9.68 14.85
C TYR A 99 1.00 -9.21 14.46
N SER A 100 1.70 -9.97 13.63
CA SER A 100 3.04 -9.64 13.16
C SER A 100 3.22 -9.99 11.68
N LEU A 101 4.16 -9.29 11.06
CA LEU A 101 4.60 -9.51 9.69
C LEU A 101 6.03 -10.00 9.71
N SER A 102 6.28 -11.17 9.14
CA SER A 102 7.65 -11.72 9.01
C SER A 102 8.47 -11.01 7.92
N SER A 103 7.81 -10.29 7.03
CA SER A 103 8.41 -9.53 5.94
C SER A 103 7.54 -8.33 5.60
N LEU A 104 8.18 -7.20 5.28
CA LEU A 104 7.50 -6.07 4.68
C LEU A 104 7.12 -6.40 3.23
N PRO A 105 6.02 -5.83 2.72
CA PRO A 105 5.59 -6.04 1.36
C PRO A 105 6.51 -5.29 0.38
N VAL A 106 6.57 -5.83 -0.84
CA VAL A 106 7.24 -5.23 -1.99
C VAL A 106 6.22 -5.19 -3.13
N ASP A 107 6.07 -4.03 -3.76
CA ASP A 107 5.12 -3.91 -4.87
C ASP A 107 5.53 -4.81 -6.05
N PRO A 108 4.58 -5.52 -6.71
CA PRO A 108 4.87 -6.32 -7.89
C PRO A 108 5.51 -5.56 -9.07
N SER A 109 5.45 -4.22 -9.07
CA SER A 109 6.01 -3.33 -10.10
C SER A 109 7.37 -2.72 -9.70
N HIS A 110 8.00 -3.23 -8.63
CA HIS A 110 9.39 -2.94 -8.27
C HIS A 110 10.33 -3.15 -9.49
N PRO A 111 11.34 -2.28 -9.75
CA PRO A 111 12.01 -1.35 -8.83
C PRO A 111 11.40 0.04 -8.65
N THR A 112 10.21 0.31 -9.20
CA THR A 112 9.58 1.63 -8.96
C THR A 112 9.23 1.77 -7.48
N VAL A 113 9.61 2.89 -6.85
CA VAL A 113 9.19 3.20 -5.48
C VAL A 113 7.69 3.43 -5.44
N ILE A 114 6.98 2.56 -4.73
CA ILE A 114 5.52 2.63 -4.60
C ILE A 114 5.11 3.02 -3.18
N TYR A 115 5.77 2.47 -2.15
CA TYR A 115 5.47 2.80 -0.76
C TYR A 115 6.48 3.79 -0.21
N ASN A 116 5.99 4.85 0.42
CA ASN A 116 6.80 5.80 1.17
C ASN A 116 6.34 5.82 2.63
N TYR A 117 7.29 5.81 3.55
CA TYR A 117 7.08 5.88 4.99
C TYR A 117 7.67 7.17 5.53
N LYS A 118 6.92 7.87 6.36
CA LYS A 118 7.42 8.97 7.17
C LYS A 118 6.81 8.95 8.56
N ALA A 119 7.62 9.20 9.57
CA ALA A 119 7.13 9.39 10.92
C ALA A 119 7.85 10.52 11.64
N ASP A 120 7.11 11.23 12.49
CA ASP A 120 7.63 12.27 13.38
C ASP A 120 7.44 11.88 14.85
N ALA A 121 7.45 12.85 15.76
CA ALA A 121 7.28 12.57 17.18
C ALA A 121 5.85 12.18 17.58
N THR A 122 4.87 12.43 16.71
CA THR A 122 3.43 12.43 17.02
C THR A 122 2.65 11.42 16.20
N GLY A 123 3.16 11.02 15.04
CA GLY A 123 2.48 10.06 14.19
C GLY A 123 3.32 9.61 13.01
N TRP A 124 2.72 8.73 12.23
CA TRP A 124 3.32 8.15 11.03
C TRP A 124 2.32 8.17 9.88
N GLU A 125 2.87 8.10 8.69
CA GLU A 125 2.15 8.02 7.43
C GLU A 125 2.86 7.03 6.50
N ILE A 126 2.06 6.22 5.81
CA ILE A 126 2.49 5.48 4.64
C ILE A 126 1.58 5.87 3.49
N ASN A 127 2.17 6.19 2.33
CA ASN A 127 1.41 6.44 1.13
C ASN A 127 1.81 5.53 -0.03
N ALA A 128 0.87 5.30 -0.94
CA ALA A 128 1.07 4.56 -2.18
C ALA A 128 0.23 5.13 -3.32
N THR A 129 0.74 5.13 -4.56
CA THR A 129 -0.09 5.49 -5.73
C THR A 129 -0.82 4.25 -6.25
N LEU A 130 -2.15 4.34 -6.37
CA LEU A 130 -2.99 3.34 -7.04
C LEU A 130 -3.12 3.67 -8.53
N GLU A 131 -3.06 2.66 -9.39
CA GLU A 131 -2.94 2.82 -10.84
C GLU A 131 -4.29 2.81 -11.59
N SER A 132 -5.28 2.12 -11.03
CA SER A 132 -6.58 1.94 -11.65
C SER A 132 -7.48 3.14 -11.43
N THR A 133 -8.29 3.43 -12.44
CA THR A 133 -9.31 4.47 -12.37
C THR A 133 -10.36 4.17 -11.31
N MET A 134 -10.56 2.89 -10.99
CA MET A 134 -11.51 2.43 -9.99
C MET A 134 -11.19 2.94 -8.57
N TYR A 135 -9.92 2.98 -8.20
CA TYR A 135 -9.50 3.38 -6.85
C TYR A 135 -9.05 4.84 -6.74
N ALA A 136 -9.15 5.62 -7.82
CA ALA A 136 -8.90 7.07 -7.77
C ALA A 136 -9.78 7.79 -6.73
N SER A 137 -11.04 7.37 -6.61
CA SER A 137 -11.94 7.90 -5.57
C SER A 137 -11.52 7.52 -4.14
N LYS A 138 -10.79 6.41 -3.95
CA LYS A 138 -10.30 6.03 -2.63
C LYS A 138 -9.13 6.92 -2.20
N MET A 139 -8.20 7.20 -3.12
CA MET A 139 -7.09 8.15 -2.90
C MET A 139 -7.63 9.55 -2.56
N ALA A 140 -8.61 10.04 -3.32
CA ALA A 140 -9.16 11.36 -3.07
C ALA A 140 -10.01 11.49 -1.79
N ASN A 141 -10.38 10.39 -1.12
CA ASN A 141 -11.32 10.39 0.01
C ASN A 141 -10.84 9.51 1.20
N ASP A 142 -9.55 9.27 1.33
CA ASP A 142 -8.97 8.55 2.48
C ASP A 142 -8.73 9.45 3.71
N GLY A 143 -8.88 10.77 3.53
CA GLY A 143 -8.72 11.77 4.59
C GLY A 143 -7.33 12.39 4.67
N GLY A 144 -6.43 12.03 3.74
CA GLY A 144 -5.09 12.58 3.62
C GLY A 144 -4.99 13.88 2.82
N GLY A 145 -3.76 14.31 2.58
CA GLY A 145 -3.44 15.58 1.95
C GLY A 145 -3.28 15.52 0.42
N ASP A 146 -2.94 14.36 -0.14
CA ASP A 146 -2.65 14.17 -1.56
C ASP A 146 -3.70 13.27 -2.24
N ILE A 147 -4.56 13.89 -3.03
CA ILE A 147 -5.63 13.21 -3.78
C ILE A 147 -5.14 12.14 -4.79
N ALA A 148 -3.83 12.11 -5.09
CA ALA A 148 -3.19 11.16 -6.00
C ALA A 148 -2.46 10.01 -5.25
N LYS A 149 -2.59 9.96 -3.92
CA LYS A 149 -2.01 8.93 -3.06
C LYS A 149 -3.11 8.30 -2.23
N TYR A 150 -2.94 7.02 -1.93
CA TYR A 150 -3.67 6.35 -0.89
C TYR A 150 -2.83 6.40 0.37
N GLU A 151 -3.33 7.10 1.37
CA GLU A 151 -2.64 7.47 2.60
C GLU A 151 -3.22 6.70 3.79
N ILE A 152 -2.34 6.10 4.59
CA ILE A 152 -2.69 5.44 5.85
C ILE A 152 -1.75 5.92 6.96
N GLY A 153 -2.21 5.86 8.21
CA GLY A 153 -1.41 6.28 9.35
C GLY A 153 -2.21 7.04 10.39
N THR A 154 -1.49 7.61 11.35
CA THR A 154 -2.07 8.42 12.44
C THR A 154 -1.93 9.92 12.18
N ASN A 155 -1.08 10.32 11.24
CA ASN A 155 -0.90 11.71 10.81
C ASN A 155 -0.67 11.74 9.30
N LEU A 156 -1.74 11.98 8.53
CA LEU A 156 -1.74 11.97 7.05
C LEU A 156 -1.29 13.30 6.41
N GLY A 157 -0.55 14.12 7.15
CA GLY A 157 0.01 15.38 6.65
C GLY A 157 1.53 15.39 6.62
N LEU A 158 2.15 14.22 6.77
CA LEU A 158 3.60 14.08 6.87
C LEU A 158 4.22 14.02 5.48
N ILE A 159 3.62 13.29 4.53
CA ILE A 159 4.11 13.18 3.16
C ILE A 159 3.25 14.08 2.27
N PRO A 160 3.84 15.08 1.60
CA PRO A 160 3.10 16.00 0.73
C PRO A 160 2.74 15.41 -0.63
#